data_AF-M2VYN9-F1
#
_entry.id   AF-M2VYN9-F1
#
_cell.length_a   1.000
_cell.length_b   1.000
_cell.length_c   1.000
_cell.angle_alpha   90.00
_cell.angle_beta   90.00
_cell.angle_gamma   90.00
#
_symmetry.space_group_name_H-M   'P 1'
#
loop_
_entity.id
_entity.type
_entity.pdbx_description
1 polymer ?
#
loop_
_entity_poly.entity_id
_entity_poly.type
_entity_poly.pdbx_seq_one_letter_code
_entity_poly.pdbx_strand_id
1 'polypeptide(L)'
;MEEMTDTMWLQNQNETLATPTQIWKQINYDQFKEQLEKMSMDMVEKQKESKATRKRLTETTKEFKHSSSEEKAKNLNTLLKSYQSEIDRLTTRAAFAESCFFQVYQKLYATTDPCVFIAELEDWKWKYQQVLEEKKQMQQELDQFHLETADVQRQDATVRELLKQLKQKEEDTERKLAEKSKQLEAEWTETLKNTKAHQENQQSIWTHEIEQYKEKLANLQTAYESVQNRLFQTSHQLEELRGVKNTEHQILLQELEQSREENRDLNRKISELLHSKSSNVLSSEASESKDFYANLAWKDGKIKQLEKQLDALKSQMEEYQISYRQELEDKQQVITKQEMQIKQLERRLEAAPNLDEVQRLRKQITNLQALQFDHVEQLQEEASGKEPTDLETLLMEKNRSLEDQLSKWRVTVQNIEKESMQYQQQALSLEEALSDQKEVNRKLEQALNEALKVRNPLGVSVSLENSSNASKPRIPEEQGILDIVCQQRDRYKHKMLEYEDQVDKMRERISLLNATVETLRNESKRTSYQVVDSSVSDKRGTKMADKESLSLMLEQGNSNTLAWPETTSYAGASRRWLRQRRSFERQEF
;
A
#
# COMPACT_ATOMS: atom_id res chain seq x y z
N MET A 1 -21.21 -7.44 40.27
CA MET A 1 -22.10 -7.82 41.39
C MET A 1 -22.47 -9.29 41.27
N GLU A 2 -23.27 -9.66 40.27
CA GLU A 2 -23.75 -11.06 40.08
C GLU A 2 -22.61 -12.10 39.96
N GLU A 3 -21.56 -11.83 39.17
CA GLU A 3 -20.38 -12.71 39.09
C GLU A 3 -19.67 -12.93 40.45
N MET A 4 -19.74 -11.93 41.33
CA MET A 4 -19.12 -11.97 42.66
C MET A 4 -19.98 -12.79 43.64
N THR A 5 -21.30 -12.84 43.45
CA THR A 5 -22.18 -13.76 44.18
C THR A 5 -22.08 -15.19 43.65
N ASP A 6 -21.98 -15.39 42.34
CA ASP A 6 -21.85 -16.72 41.72
C ASP A 6 -20.52 -17.41 42.11
N THR A 7 -19.41 -16.66 42.08
CA THR A 7 -18.11 -17.17 42.52
C THR A 7 -18.08 -17.51 44.02
N MET A 8 -18.65 -16.65 44.88
CA MET A 8 -18.79 -16.96 46.31
C MET A 8 -19.70 -18.19 46.56
N TRP A 9 -20.78 -18.36 45.80
CA TRP A 9 -21.68 -19.51 45.91
C TRP A 9 -20.99 -20.82 45.50
N LEU A 10 -20.30 -20.83 44.35
CA LEU A 10 -19.51 -21.97 43.88
C LEU A 10 -18.40 -22.37 44.86
N GLN A 11 -17.75 -21.38 45.48
CA GLN A 11 -16.64 -21.59 46.41
C GLN A 11 -17.13 -22.12 47.78
N ASN A 12 -18.20 -21.53 48.33
CA ASN A 12 -18.87 -22.01 49.55
C ASN A 12 -19.35 -23.47 49.37
N GLN A 13 -19.86 -23.83 48.19
CA GLN A 13 -20.26 -25.21 47.89
C GLN A 13 -19.12 -26.25 47.89
N ASN A 14 -17.85 -25.86 47.67
CA ASN A 14 -16.74 -26.83 47.69
C ASN A 14 -16.55 -27.43 49.09
N GLU A 15 -16.61 -26.59 50.12
CA GLU A 15 -16.43 -27.02 51.51
C GLU A 15 -17.61 -27.89 51.98
N THR A 16 -18.84 -27.59 51.51
CA THR A 16 -20.06 -28.32 51.90
C THR A 16 -20.24 -29.69 51.25
N LEU A 17 -19.55 -30.00 50.15
CA LEU A 17 -19.67 -31.30 49.46
C LEU A 17 -18.50 -32.24 49.79
N ALA A 18 -17.27 -31.72 49.82
CA ALA A 18 -16.09 -32.53 50.11
C ALA A 18 -16.18 -33.24 51.48
N THR A 19 -16.75 -32.57 52.48
CA THR A 19 -16.92 -33.13 53.84
C THR A 19 -17.90 -34.31 53.88
N PRO A 20 -19.15 -34.24 53.36
CA PRO A 20 -20.00 -35.41 53.13
C PRO A 20 -19.34 -36.53 52.31
N THR A 21 -18.70 -36.21 51.17
CA THR A 21 -18.03 -37.21 50.32
C THR A 21 -17.00 -38.01 51.11
N GLN A 22 -16.19 -37.33 51.93
CA GLN A 22 -15.14 -37.96 52.72
C GLN A 22 -15.69 -38.78 53.90
N ILE A 23 -16.80 -38.35 54.51
CA ILE A 23 -17.50 -39.11 55.57
C ILE A 23 -18.11 -40.41 55.01
N TRP A 24 -18.84 -40.35 53.89
CA TRP A 24 -19.44 -41.55 53.31
C TRP A 24 -18.40 -42.54 52.76
N LYS A 25 -17.29 -42.04 52.18
CA LYS A 25 -16.13 -42.89 51.81
C LYS A 25 -15.47 -43.55 53.02
N GLN A 26 -15.44 -42.91 54.20
CA GLN A 26 -14.94 -43.53 55.44
C GLN A 26 -15.91 -44.56 56.03
N ILE A 27 -17.23 -44.41 55.83
CA ILE A 27 -18.25 -45.39 56.25
C ILE A 27 -18.14 -46.69 55.43
N ASN A 28 -17.60 -46.63 54.19
CA ASN A 28 -17.49 -47.74 53.24
C ASN A 28 -18.82 -48.50 53.11
N TYR A 29 -19.79 -47.84 52.47
CA TYR A 29 -21.21 -48.20 52.53
C TYR A 29 -21.53 -49.65 52.14
N ASP A 30 -20.84 -50.23 51.15
CA ASP A 30 -21.06 -51.62 50.75
C ASP A 30 -20.49 -52.61 51.78
N GLN A 31 -19.31 -52.35 52.35
CA GLN A 31 -18.77 -53.15 53.46
C GLN A 31 -19.66 -53.02 54.71
N PHE A 32 -20.24 -51.84 54.95
CA PHE A 32 -21.22 -51.63 56.02
C PHE A 32 -22.50 -52.43 55.76
N LYS A 33 -23.01 -52.47 54.52
CA LYS A 33 -24.14 -53.33 54.12
C LYS A 33 -23.87 -54.80 54.38
N GLU A 34 -22.72 -55.34 53.96
CA GLU A 34 -22.36 -56.75 54.19
C GLU A 34 -22.32 -57.09 55.69
N GLN A 35 -21.74 -56.21 56.52
CA GLN A 35 -21.71 -56.38 57.98
C GLN A 35 -23.12 -56.34 58.58
N LEU A 36 -23.97 -55.41 58.12
CA LEU A 36 -25.35 -55.26 58.58
C LEU A 36 -26.24 -56.43 58.15
N GLU A 37 -26.00 -56.99 56.95
CA GLU A 37 -26.68 -58.19 56.43
C GLU A 37 -26.31 -59.43 57.25
N LYS A 38 -25.02 -59.65 57.50
CA LYS A 38 -24.55 -60.73 58.37
C LYS A 38 -25.15 -60.62 59.77
N MET A 39 -25.11 -59.44 60.37
CA MET A 39 -25.73 -59.18 61.67
C MET A 39 -27.25 -59.44 61.65
N SER A 40 -27.93 -59.14 60.55
CA SER A 40 -29.35 -59.48 60.36
C SER A 40 -29.59 -60.99 60.31
N MET A 41 -28.72 -61.76 59.63
CA MET A 41 -28.82 -63.22 59.56
C MET A 41 -28.56 -63.87 60.92
N ASP A 42 -27.47 -63.49 61.59
CA ASP A 42 -27.10 -63.97 62.92
C ASP A 42 -28.22 -63.69 63.93
N MET A 43 -28.81 -62.48 63.89
CA MET A 43 -29.91 -62.09 64.76
C MET A 43 -31.21 -62.87 64.47
N VAL A 44 -31.52 -63.16 63.20
CA VAL A 44 -32.66 -64.03 62.83
C VAL A 44 -32.43 -65.48 63.30
N GLU A 45 -31.18 -65.95 63.36
CA GLU A 45 -30.85 -67.24 63.96
C GLU A 45 -31.00 -67.21 65.49
N LYS A 46 -30.46 -66.21 66.19
CA LYS A 46 -30.67 -66.05 67.64
C LYS A 46 -32.15 -65.91 68.01
N GLN A 47 -32.98 -65.29 67.16
CA GLN A 47 -34.44 -65.29 67.33
C GLN A 47 -35.04 -66.71 67.25
N LYS A 48 -34.60 -67.54 66.28
CA LYS A 48 -35.05 -68.94 66.14
C LYS A 48 -34.62 -69.77 67.35
N GLU A 49 -33.38 -69.63 67.81
CA GLU A 49 -32.86 -70.28 69.02
C GLU A 49 -33.63 -69.87 70.28
N SER A 50 -33.91 -68.57 70.46
CA SER A 50 -34.72 -68.04 71.56
C SER A 50 -36.14 -68.63 71.57
N LYS A 51 -36.78 -68.69 70.39
CA LYS A 51 -38.09 -69.33 70.20
C LYS A 51 -38.06 -70.84 70.48
N ALA A 52 -36.97 -71.53 70.14
CA ALA A 52 -36.79 -72.97 70.38
C ALA A 52 -36.49 -73.29 71.85
N THR A 53 -35.60 -72.53 72.49
CA THR A 53 -35.26 -72.69 73.92
C THR A 53 -36.43 -72.37 74.83
N ARG A 54 -37.25 -71.35 74.52
CA ARG A 54 -38.52 -71.08 75.23
C ARG A 54 -39.51 -72.25 75.15
N LYS A 55 -39.62 -72.93 74.00
CA LYS A 55 -40.41 -74.17 73.87
C LYS A 55 -39.83 -75.30 74.74
N ARG A 56 -38.53 -75.56 74.62
CA ARG A 56 -37.83 -76.59 75.40
C ARG A 56 -37.94 -76.38 76.92
N LEU A 57 -37.86 -75.13 77.38
CA LEU A 57 -38.07 -74.79 78.80
C LEU A 57 -39.53 -75.01 79.25
N THR A 58 -40.49 -74.77 78.36
CA THR A 58 -41.92 -75.09 78.58
C THR A 58 -42.15 -76.60 78.66
N GLU A 59 -41.33 -77.41 77.98
CA GLU A 59 -41.36 -78.87 78.04
C GLU A 59 -40.72 -79.41 79.33
N THR A 60 -39.50 -79.01 79.68
CA THR A 60 -38.86 -79.44 80.94
C THR A 60 -39.62 -78.97 82.19
N THR A 61 -40.37 -77.87 82.11
CA THR A 61 -41.27 -77.42 83.18
C THR A 61 -42.49 -78.36 83.35
N LYS A 62 -42.96 -79.03 82.28
CA LYS A 62 -44.00 -80.09 82.38
C LYS A 62 -43.45 -81.39 82.98
N GLU A 63 -42.15 -81.64 82.82
CA GLU A 63 -41.45 -82.78 83.43
C GLU A 63 -41.24 -82.54 84.94
N PHE A 64 -40.82 -81.34 85.34
CA PHE A 64 -40.71 -80.96 86.76
C PHE A 64 -42.04 -81.18 87.53
N LYS A 65 -43.17 -80.92 86.87
CA LYS A 65 -44.55 -81.14 87.36
C LYS A 65 -44.88 -82.61 87.69
N HIS A 66 -44.12 -83.59 87.22
CA HIS A 66 -44.36 -85.03 87.43
C HIS A 66 -43.66 -85.63 88.66
N SER A 67 -42.94 -84.84 89.45
CA SER A 67 -42.13 -85.34 90.58
C SER A 67 -42.69 -84.92 91.95
N SER A 68 -42.26 -85.59 93.04
CA SER A 68 -42.91 -85.60 94.37
C SER A 68 -43.46 -84.27 94.92
N SER A 69 -44.55 -84.39 95.69
CA SER A 69 -45.70 -83.47 95.69
C SER A 69 -45.62 -82.26 96.63
N GLU A 70 -45.21 -82.46 97.89
CA GLU A 70 -45.65 -81.59 98.99
C GLU A 70 -45.03 -80.18 98.99
N GLU A 71 -43.74 -80.07 98.71
CA GLU A 71 -43.06 -78.78 98.56
C GLU A 71 -43.35 -78.12 97.20
N LYS A 72 -43.55 -78.94 96.15
CA LYS A 72 -43.87 -78.46 94.80
C LYS A 72 -45.26 -77.84 94.71
N ALA A 73 -46.22 -78.28 95.53
CA ALA A 73 -47.58 -77.75 95.48
C ALA A 73 -47.67 -76.24 95.77
N LYS A 74 -46.86 -75.72 96.71
CA LYS A 74 -47.10 -74.40 97.33
C LYS A 74 -46.50 -73.23 96.55
N ASN A 75 -45.20 -73.28 96.20
CA ASN A 75 -44.50 -72.14 95.60
C ASN A 75 -44.36 -72.21 94.07
N LEU A 76 -44.45 -73.41 93.48
CA LEU A 76 -44.21 -73.66 92.05
C LEU A 76 -45.15 -72.83 91.16
N ASN A 77 -46.44 -72.74 91.50
CA ASN A 77 -47.43 -72.01 90.68
C ASN A 77 -47.12 -70.52 90.54
N THR A 78 -46.64 -69.87 91.59
CA THR A 78 -46.27 -68.45 91.58
C THR A 78 -44.94 -68.24 90.85
N LEU A 79 -43.96 -69.09 91.13
CA LEU A 79 -42.62 -69.03 90.53
C LEU A 79 -42.65 -69.33 89.02
N LEU A 80 -43.46 -70.29 88.59
CA LEU A 80 -43.69 -70.63 87.18
C LEU A 80 -44.34 -69.44 86.44
N LYS A 81 -45.30 -68.76 87.07
CA LYS A 81 -45.93 -67.56 86.50
C LYS A 81 -44.99 -66.36 86.43
N SER A 82 -44.08 -66.16 87.39
CA SER A 82 -43.07 -65.10 87.31
C SER A 82 -42.01 -65.40 86.26
N TYR A 83 -41.50 -66.64 86.18
CA TYR A 83 -40.63 -67.08 85.08
C TYR A 83 -41.31 -66.91 83.72
N GLN A 84 -42.57 -67.34 83.57
CA GLN A 84 -43.31 -67.16 82.32
C GLN A 84 -43.46 -65.67 81.97
N SER A 85 -43.90 -64.83 82.91
CA SER A 85 -44.05 -63.38 82.67
C SER A 85 -42.74 -62.72 82.24
N GLU A 86 -41.61 -63.09 82.85
CA GLU A 86 -40.32 -62.47 82.55
C GLU A 86 -39.69 -63.02 81.25
N ILE A 87 -39.81 -64.33 80.98
CA ILE A 87 -39.42 -64.93 79.69
C ILE A 87 -40.27 -64.37 78.55
N ASP A 88 -41.57 -64.17 78.76
CA ASP A 88 -42.48 -63.62 77.76
C ASP A 88 -42.15 -62.14 77.49
N ARG A 89 -41.85 -61.34 78.53
CA ARG A 89 -41.33 -59.97 78.41
C ARG A 89 -39.98 -59.90 77.69
N LEU A 90 -39.03 -60.77 78.03
CA LEU A 90 -37.74 -60.84 77.35
C LEU A 90 -37.91 -61.22 75.88
N THR A 91 -38.81 -62.16 75.57
CA THR A 91 -39.09 -62.58 74.19
C THR A 91 -39.76 -61.47 73.39
N THR A 92 -40.71 -60.72 73.97
CA THR A 92 -41.34 -59.59 73.26
C THR A 92 -40.38 -58.42 73.09
N ARG A 93 -39.53 -58.12 74.08
CA ARG A 93 -38.49 -57.09 73.96
C ARG A 93 -37.45 -57.45 72.90
N ALA A 94 -37.03 -58.71 72.83
CA ALA A 94 -36.15 -59.21 71.77
C ALA A 94 -36.82 -59.08 70.39
N ALA A 95 -38.02 -59.65 70.22
CA ALA A 95 -38.77 -59.59 68.95
C ALA A 95 -39.06 -58.15 68.47
N PHE A 96 -39.27 -57.22 69.40
CA PHE A 96 -39.42 -55.80 69.08
C PHE A 96 -38.08 -55.16 68.63
N ALA A 97 -36.99 -55.39 69.36
CA ALA A 97 -35.66 -54.88 68.99
C ALA A 97 -35.21 -55.45 67.62
N GLU A 98 -35.43 -56.74 67.39
CA GLU A 98 -35.15 -57.45 66.15
C GLU A 98 -35.99 -56.88 64.98
N SER A 99 -37.27 -56.59 65.20
CA SER A 99 -38.14 -55.96 64.20
C SER A 99 -37.73 -54.52 63.89
N CYS A 100 -37.36 -53.73 64.91
CA CYS A 100 -36.86 -52.36 64.73
C CYS A 100 -35.52 -52.34 63.97
N PHE A 101 -34.60 -53.25 64.29
CA PHE A 101 -33.36 -53.42 63.52
C PHE A 101 -33.67 -53.79 62.07
N PHE A 102 -34.55 -54.77 61.82
CA PHE A 102 -34.89 -55.18 60.46
C PHE A 102 -35.55 -54.05 59.64
N GLN A 103 -36.38 -53.22 60.27
CA GLN A 103 -36.99 -52.04 59.61
C GLN A 103 -35.96 -50.96 59.24
N VAL A 104 -34.90 -50.78 60.05
CA VAL A 104 -33.79 -49.87 59.73
C VAL A 104 -32.90 -50.50 58.65
N TYR A 105 -32.52 -51.77 58.82
CA TYR A 105 -31.75 -52.56 57.86
C TYR A 105 -32.38 -52.52 56.46
N GLN A 106 -33.66 -52.88 56.33
CA GLN A 106 -34.35 -52.96 55.04
C GLN A 106 -34.39 -51.60 54.33
N LYS A 107 -34.59 -50.50 55.08
CA LYS A 107 -34.55 -49.14 54.51
C LYS A 107 -33.14 -48.76 54.05
N LEU A 108 -32.13 -49.03 54.87
CA LEU A 108 -30.74 -48.70 54.54
C LEU A 108 -30.18 -49.57 53.40
N TYR A 109 -30.57 -50.84 53.33
CA TYR A 109 -30.14 -51.74 52.26
C TYR A 109 -30.74 -51.34 50.90
N ALA A 110 -31.98 -50.86 50.89
CA ALA A 110 -32.68 -50.39 49.70
C ALA A 110 -32.14 -49.08 49.11
N THR A 111 -31.39 -48.27 49.87
CA THR A 111 -30.68 -47.11 49.34
C THR A 111 -29.41 -47.50 48.57
N THR A 112 -29.18 -46.82 47.44
CA THR A 112 -27.89 -46.83 46.71
C THR A 112 -26.82 -46.06 47.50
N ASP A 113 -25.54 -46.25 47.15
CA ASP A 113 -24.43 -45.53 47.79
C ASP A 113 -24.51 -44.01 47.51
N PRO A 114 -24.58 -43.15 48.55
CA PRO A 114 -24.52 -41.70 48.37
C PRO A 114 -23.27 -41.22 47.64
N CYS A 115 -22.14 -41.92 47.70
CA CYS A 115 -20.90 -41.49 47.05
C CYS A 115 -21.02 -41.42 45.53
N VAL A 116 -21.83 -42.28 44.90
CA VAL A 116 -22.06 -42.28 43.45
C VAL A 116 -22.75 -40.98 43.01
N PHE A 117 -23.82 -40.59 43.73
CA PHE A 117 -24.55 -39.36 43.43
C PHE A 117 -23.72 -38.10 43.68
N ILE A 118 -22.86 -38.09 44.70
CA ILE A 118 -21.98 -36.94 44.93
C ILE A 118 -20.85 -36.88 43.89
N ALA A 119 -20.34 -38.01 43.40
CA ALA A 119 -19.40 -38.04 42.28
C ALA A 119 -20.05 -37.48 40.99
N GLU A 120 -21.29 -37.85 40.68
CA GLU A 120 -22.06 -37.24 39.57
C GLU A 120 -22.22 -35.72 39.73
N LEU A 121 -22.46 -35.23 40.95
CA LEU A 121 -22.53 -33.80 41.26
C LEU A 121 -21.18 -33.07 41.09
N GLU A 122 -20.07 -33.70 41.48
CA GLU A 122 -18.71 -33.19 41.26
C GLU A 122 -18.42 -33.07 39.75
N ASP A 123 -18.84 -34.07 38.97
CA ASP A 123 -18.78 -34.10 37.50
C ASP A 123 -19.62 -33.00 36.82
N TRP A 124 -20.86 -32.81 37.27
CA TRP A 124 -21.74 -31.74 36.79
C TRP A 124 -21.22 -30.34 37.15
N LYS A 125 -20.61 -30.20 38.34
CA LYS A 125 -19.98 -28.94 38.77
C LYS A 125 -18.80 -28.57 37.87
N TRP A 126 -17.95 -29.53 37.50
CA TRP A 126 -16.84 -29.29 36.57
C TRP A 126 -17.34 -28.87 35.19
N LYS A 127 -18.35 -29.56 34.63
CA LYS A 127 -19.00 -29.20 33.35
C LYS A 127 -19.61 -27.78 33.40
N TYR A 128 -20.28 -27.42 34.50
CA TYR A 128 -20.82 -26.07 34.69
C TYR A 128 -19.72 -24.99 34.74
N GLN A 129 -18.57 -25.29 35.38
CA GLN A 129 -17.43 -24.38 35.41
C GLN A 129 -16.79 -24.17 34.03
N GLN A 130 -16.73 -25.20 33.17
CA GLN A 130 -16.27 -25.03 31.79
C GLN A 130 -17.21 -24.11 31.00
N VAL A 131 -18.52 -24.38 31.01
CA VAL A 131 -19.52 -23.57 30.28
C VAL A 131 -19.54 -22.12 30.79
N LEU A 132 -19.30 -21.88 32.08
CA LEU A 132 -19.20 -20.54 32.64
C LEU A 132 -17.95 -19.78 32.15
N GLU A 133 -16.83 -20.47 31.92
CA GLU A 133 -15.59 -19.86 31.42
C GLU A 133 -15.64 -19.67 29.90
N GLU A 134 -16.21 -20.62 29.14
CA GLU A 134 -16.54 -20.47 27.72
C GLU A 134 -17.46 -19.25 27.50
N LYS A 135 -18.50 -19.09 28.32
CA LYS A 135 -19.39 -17.92 28.28
C LYS A 135 -18.59 -16.61 28.44
N LYS A 136 -17.65 -16.53 29.38
CA LYS A 136 -16.81 -15.32 29.57
C LYS A 136 -15.90 -15.07 28.37
N GLN A 137 -15.31 -16.11 27.79
CA GLN A 137 -14.47 -15.98 26.60
C GLN A 137 -15.28 -15.43 25.42
N MET A 138 -16.46 -16.01 25.15
CA MET A 138 -17.38 -15.51 24.12
C MET A 138 -17.86 -14.07 24.40
N GLN A 139 -18.02 -13.66 25.66
CA GLN A 139 -18.33 -12.27 26.03
C GLN A 139 -17.14 -11.33 25.78
N GLN A 140 -15.92 -11.73 26.14
CA GLN A 140 -14.69 -10.95 25.88
C GLN A 140 -14.40 -10.82 24.39
N GLU A 141 -14.67 -11.85 23.59
CA GLU A 141 -14.59 -11.79 22.13
C GLU A 141 -15.64 -10.82 21.55
N LEU A 142 -16.88 -10.88 22.04
CA LEU A 142 -17.95 -9.96 21.61
C LEU A 142 -17.62 -8.50 21.94
N ASP A 143 -17.08 -8.21 23.13
CA ASP A 143 -16.62 -6.88 23.53
C ASP A 143 -15.44 -6.40 22.67
N GLN A 144 -14.52 -7.28 22.28
CA GLN A 144 -13.44 -6.98 21.34
C GLN A 144 -13.98 -6.65 19.94
N PHE A 145 -14.88 -7.47 19.38
CA PHE A 145 -15.51 -7.18 18.09
C PHE A 145 -16.32 -5.87 18.12
N HIS A 146 -16.96 -5.52 19.24
CA HIS A 146 -17.63 -4.24 19.40
C HIS A 146 -16.64 -3.05 19.41
N LEU A 147 -15.47 -3.19 20.04
CA LEU A 147 -14.41 -2.18 20.03
C LEU A 147 -13.81 -2.02 18.63
N GLU A 148 -13.45 -3.12 17.96
CA GLU A 148 -12.94 -3.12 16.58
C GLU A 148 -13.95 -2.48 15.61
N THR A 149 -15.24 -2.84 15.73
CA THR A 149 -16.31 -2.24 14.93
C THR A 149 -16.40 -0.72 15.15
N ALA A 150 -16.25 -0.24 16.38
CA ALA A 150 -16.25 1.19 16.69
C ALA A 150 -15.02 1.91 16.10
N ASP A 151 -13.84 1.28 16.10
CA ASP A 151 -12.63 1.84 15.50
C ASP A 151 -12.65 1.81 13.96
N VAL A 152 -13.22 0.79 13.33
CA VAL A 152 -13.51 0.79 11.89
C VAL A 152 -14.48 1.92 11.53
N GLN A 153 -15.57 2.13 12.30
CA GLN A 153 -16.49 3.24 12.06
C GLN A 153 -15.85 4.63 12.22
N ARG A 154 -14.88 4.78 13.14
CA ARG A 154 -14.05 5.99 13.27
C ARG A 154 -13.16 6.19 12.05
N GLN A 155 -12.52 5.13 11.55
CA GLN A 155 -11.69 5.17 10.33
C GLN A 155 -12.55 5.50 9.08
N ASP A 156 -13.73 4.90 8.93
CA ASP A 156 -14.67 5.25 7.86
C ASP A 156 -15.10 6.71 7.91
N ALA A 157 -15.22 7.30 9.11
CA ALA A 157 -15.53 8.72 9.26
C ALA A 157 -14.35 9.62 8.81
N THR A 158 -13.11 9.29 9.18
CA THR A 158 -11.92 10.06 8.73
C THR A 158 -11.66 9.89 7.24
N VAL A 159 -11.82 8.69 6.69
CA VAL A 159 -11.70 8.42 5.24
C VAL A 159 -12.74 9.21 4.45
N ARG A 160 -14.00 9.29 4.90
CA ARG A 160 -15.05 10.10 4.24
C ARG A 160 -14.73 11.59 4.24
N GLU A 161 -14.20 12.13 5.33
CA GLU A 161 -13.79 13.55 5.40
C GLU A 161 -12.54 13.82 4.55
N LEU A 162 -11.56 12.91 4.53
CA LEU A 162 -10.38 13.02 3.64
C LEU A 162 -10.78 12.96 2.16
N LEU A 163 -11.67 12.04 1.76
CA LEU A 163 -12.20 11.98 0.38
C LEU A 163 -12.96 13.25 -0.02
N LYS A 164 -13.70 13.86 0.93
CA LYS A 164 -14.38 15.15 0.73
C LYS A 164 -13.39 16.30 0.56
N GLN A 165 -12.33 16.34 1.36
CA GLN A 165 -11.27 17.34 1.23
C GLN A 165 -10.47 17.17 -0.07
N LEU A 166 -10.21 15.93 -0.48
CA LEU A 166 -9.54 15.60 -1.75
C LEU A 166 -10.37 16.13 -2.92
N LYS A 167 -11.67 15.82 -2.98
CA LYS A 167 -12.60 16.37 -3.99
C LYS A 167 -12.66 17.89 -4.01
N GLN A 168 -12.67 18.54 -2.83
CA GLN A 168 -12.60 20.00 -2.74
C GLN A 168 -11.28 20.56 -3.31
N LYS A 169 -10.15 19.84 -3.16
CA LYS A 169 -8.88 20.23 -3.79
C LYS A 169 -8.87 19.98 -5.29
N GLU A 170 -9.46 18.88 -5.77
CA GLU A 170 -9.67 18.61 -7.20
C GLU A 170 -10.48 19.76 -7.83
N GLU A 171 -11.70 20.03 -7.34
CA GLU A 171 -12.54 21.15 -7.80
C GLU A 171 -11.79 22.50 -7.76
N ASP A 172 -11.05 22.78 -6.69
CA ASP A 172 -10.25 24.01 -6.55
C ASP A 172 -9.06 24.09 -7.51
N THR A 173 -8.55 22.97 -7.99
CA THR A 173 -7.51 22.93 -9.04
C THR A 173 -8.12 23.03 -10.43
N GLU A 174 -9.24 22.35 -10.69
CA GLU A 174 -10.01 22.47 -11.94
C GLU A 174 -10.49 23.90 -12.18
N ARG A 175 -11.04 24.58 -11.16
CA ARG A 175 -11.40 26.01 -11.23
C ARG A 175 -10.21 26.87 -11.65
N LYS A 176 -9.06 26.72 -10.99
CA LYS A 176 -7.84 27.49 -11.28
C LYS A 176 -7.23 27.16 -12.65
N LEU A 177 -7.37 25.93 -13.13
CA LEU A 177 -6.96 25.53 -14.47
C LEU A 177 -7.90 26.11 -15.54
N ALA A 178 -9.21 26.08 -15.32
CA ALA A 178 -10.20 26.68 -16.21
C ALA A 178 -10.10 28.21 -16.26
N GLU A 179 -9.81 28.87 -15.13
CA GLU A 179 -9.50 30.30 -15.07
C GLU A 179 -8.25 30.65 -15.88
N LYS A 180 -7.16 29.89 -15.70
CA LYS A 180 -5.93 30.07 -16.48
C LYS A 180 -6.10 29.77 -17.97
N SER A 181 -6.88 28.76 -18.33
CA SER A 181 -7.20 28.46 -19.74
C SER A 181 -7.91 29.65 -20.36
N LYS A 182 -8.97 30.18 -19.71
CA LYS A 182 -9.69 31.38 -20.18
C LYS A 182 -8.83 32.63 -20.24
N GLN A 183 -7.88 32.82 -19.31
CA GLN A 183 -6.91 33.92 -19.36
C GLN A 183 -5.99 33.79 -20.58
N LEU A 184 -5.40 32.62 -20.79
CA LEU A 184 -4.55 32.36 -21.96
C LEU A 184 -5.35 32.45 -23.27
N GLU A 185 -6.58 31.95 -23.33
CA GLU A 185 -7.48 32.08 -24.48
C GLU A 185 -7.81 33.55 -24.79
N ALA A 186 -7.99 34.40 -23.77
CA ALA A 186 -8.17 35.84 -23.93
C ALA A 186 -6.87 36.51 -24.46
N GLU A 187 -5.72 36.19 -23.87
CA GLU A 187 -4.41 36.70 -24.32
C GLU A 187 -4.08 36.26 -25.77
N TRP A 188 -4.39 35.02 -26.13
CA TRP A 188 -4.22 34.49 -27.50
C TRP A 188 -5.18 35.13 -28.49
N THR A 189 -6.44 35.36 -28.12
CA THR A 189 -7.41 36.04 -29.01
C THR A 189 -7.12 37.53 -29.16
N GLU A 190 -6.63 38.21 -28.12
CA GLU A 190 -6.18 39.60 -28.20
C GLU A 190 -4.89 39.73 -29.04
N THR A 191 -3.88 38.88 -28.82
CA THR A 191 -2.65 38.90 -29.62
C THR A 191 -2.92 38.53 -31.09
N LEU A 192 -3.82 37.58 -31.37
CA LEU A 192 -4.27 37.27 -32.74
C LEU A 192 -5.00 38.45 -33.37
N LYS A 193 -5.90 39.13 -32.64
CA LYS A 193 -6.59 40.34 -33.10
C LYS A 193 -5.60 41.48 -33.40
N ASN A 194 -4.62 41.71 -32.52
CA ASN A 194 -3.65 42.79 -32.65
C ASN A 194 -2.64 42.52 -33.78
N THR A 195 -2.17 41.28 -33.94
CA THR A 195 -1.32 40.89 -35.07
C THR A 195 -2.08 40.94 -36.41
N LYS A 196 -3.34 40.50 -36.44
CA LYS A 196 -4.20 40.67 -37.62
C LYS A 196 -4.41 42.15 -37.98
N ALA A 197 -4.76 43.00 -37.00
CA ALA A 197 -4.91 44.43 -37.24
C ALA A 197 -3.60 45.09 -37.71
N HIS A 198 -2.44 44.63 -37.22
CA HIS A 198 -1.14 45.08 -37.71
C HIS A 198 -0.89 44.65 -39.17
N GLN A 199 -1.25 43.41 -39.55
CA GLN A 199 -1.18 42.93 -40.92
C GLN A 199 -2.13 43.69 -41.86
N GLU A 200 -3.36 43.97 -41.43
CA GLU A 200 -4.33 44.76 -42.21
C GLU A 200 -3.85 46.21 -42.39
N ASN A 201 -3.28 46.84 -41.36
CA ASN A 201 -2.65 48.16 -41.45
C ASN A 201 -1.43 48.15 -42.40
N GLN A 202 -0.56 47.14 -42.32
CA GLN A 202 0.53 46.98 -43.28
C GLN A 202 -0.02 46.83 -44.72
N GLN A 203 -1.00 45.95 -44.95
CA GLN A 203 -1.60 45.78 -46.28
C GLN A 203 -2.19 47.09 -46.82
N SER A 204 -2.80 47.91 -45.97
CA SER A 204 -3.29 49.25 -46.34
C SER A 204 -2.17 50.22 -46.76
N ILE A 205 -1.02 50.19 -46.08
CA ILE A 205 0.16 51.00 -46.44
C ILE A 205 0.76 50.51 -47.78
N TRP A 206 1.02 49.21 -47.91
CA TRP A 206 1.62 48.63 -49.12
C TRP A 206 0.72 48.79 -50.34
N THR A 207 -0.61 48.65 -50.19
CA THR A 207 -1.55 48.93 -51.31
C THR A 207 -1.58 50.41 -51.68
N HIS A 208 -1.51 51.33 -50.71
CA HIS A 208 -1.42 52.77 -51.00
C HIS A 208 -0.10 53.14 -51.70
N GLU A 209 1.04 52.59 -51.27
CA GLU A 209 2.33 52.78 -51.95
C GLU A 209 2.30 52.25 -53.39
N ILE A 210 1.78 51.03 -53.59
CA ILE A 210 1.58 50.45 -54.92
C ILE A 210 0.71 51.36 -55.79
N GLU A 211 -0.36 51.94 -55.25
CA GLU A 211 -1.22 52.86 -56.01
C GLU A 211 -0.50 54.17 -56.37
N GLN A 212 0.28 54.75 -55.44
CA GLN A 212 1.14 55.88 -55.77
C GLN A 212 2.17 55.55 -56.85
N TYR A 213 2.75 54.34 -56.86
CA TYR A 213 3.69 53.92 -57.91
C TYR A 213 2.99 53.71 -59.25
N LYS A 214 1.77 53.15 -59.29
CA LYS A 214 0.94 53.12 -60.51
C LYS A 214 0.62 54.51 -61.03
N GLU A 215 0.23 55.43 -60.15
CA GLU A 215 -0.08 56.82 -60.53
C GLU A 215 1.18 57.54 -61.07
N LYS A 216 2.33 57.37 -60.43
CA LYS A 216 3.63 57.87 -60.94
C LYS A 216 3.97 57.26 -62.31
N LEU A 217 3.73 55.96 -62.52
CA LEU A 217 3.95 55.30 -63.81
C LEU A 217 2.97 55.78 -64.89
N ALA A 218 1.68 55.98 -64.57
CA ALA A 218 0.70 56.53 -65.50
C ALA A 218 1.00 57.99 -65.87
N ASN A 219 1.45 58.80 -64.91
CA ASN A 219 1.91 60.17 -65.15
C ASN A 219 3.20 60.20 -65.99
N LEU A 220 4.14 59.27 -65.79
CA LEU A 220 5.31 59.12 -66.65
C LEU A 220 4.95 58.62 -68.06
N GLN A 221 3.99 57.70 -68.19
CA GLN A 221 3.52 57.20 -69.48
C GLN A 221 2.82 58.30 -70.28
N THR A 222 1.86 59.01 -69.68
CA THR A 222 1.18 60.14 -70.34
C THR A 222 2.14 61.30 -70.64
N ALA A 223 3.13 61.56 -69.79
CA ALA A 223 4.22 62.49 -70.11
C ALA A 223 5.05 62.01 -71.31
N TYR A 224 5.44 60.74 -71.35
CA TYR A 224 6.17 60.13 -72.48
C TYR A 224 5.36 60.21 -73.78
N GLU A 225 4.08 59.83 -73.76
CA GLU A 225 3.14 59.98 -74.87
C GLU A 225 3.04 61.44 -75.33
N SER A 226 2.99 62.41 -74.40
CA SER A 226 2.98 63.84 -74.75
C SER A 226 4.28 64.31 -75.42
N VAL A 227 5.43 63.80 -74.99
CA VAL A 227 6.74 64.11 -75.58
C VAL A 227 6.91 63.42 -76.94
N GLN A 228 6.45 62.18 -77.07
CA GLN A 228 6.42 61.44 -78.33
C GLN A 228 5.51 62.14 -79.35
N ASN A 229 4.33 62.60 -78.93
CA ASN A 229 3.42 63.38 -79.77
C ASN A 229 4.04 64.73 -80.18
N ARG A 230 4.75 65.43 -79.28
CA ARG A 230 5.50 66.65 -79.64
C ARG A 230 6.65 66.38 -80.60
N LEU A 231 7.39 65.28 -80.43
CA LEU A 231 8.46 64.86 -81.33
C LEU A 231 7.91 64.50 -82.71
N PHE A 232 6.76 63.82 -82.77
CA PHE A 232 6.05 63.53 -84.02
C PHE A 232 5.60 64.82 -84.71
N GLN A 233 5.04 65.79 -83.96
CA GLN A 233 4.66 67.10 -84.47
C GLN A 233 5.86 67.90 -85.01
N THR A 234 6.98 67.97 -84.29
CA THR A 234 8.17 68.70 -84.78
C THR A 234 8.87 67.96 -85.93
N SER A 235 8.85 66.63 -85.95
CA SER A 235 9.31 65.83 -87.10
C SER A 235 8.45 66.07 -88.34
N HIS A 236 7.13 66.16 -88.17
CA HIS A 236 6.20 66.51 -89.24
C HIS A 236 6.46 67.93 -89.76
N GLN A 237 6.61 68.92 -88.87
CA GLN A 237 6.95 70.30 -89.23
C GLN A 237 8.32 70.41 -89.91
N LEU A 238 9.30 69.60 -89.53
CA LEU A 238 10.60 69.54 -90.20
C LEU A 238 10.50 68.93 -91.61
N GLU A 239 9.61 67.95 -91.82
CA GLU A 239 9.34 67.40 -93.15
C GLU A 239 8.49 68.35 -94.01
N GLU A 240 7.55 69.10 -93.43
CA GLU A 240 6.83 70.20 -94.09
C GLU A 240 7.80 71.31 -94.50
N LEU A 241 8.68 71.76 -93.60
CA LEU A 241 9.71 72.76 -93.90
C LEU A 241 10.74 72.25 -94.92
N ARG A 242 11.08 70.96 -94.90
CA ARG A 242 11.89 70.32 -95.95
C ARG A 242 11.15 70.30 -97.28
N GLY A 243 9.85 69.99 -97.30
CA GLY A 243 9.00 70.05 -98.48
C GLY A 243 8.95 71.45 -99.07
N VAL A 244 8.64 72.46 -98.24
CA VAL A 244 8.66 73.87 -98.62
C VAL A 244 10.04 74.28 -99.13
N LYS A 245 11.13 73.95 -98.43
CA LYS A 245 12.50 74.26 -98.89
C LYS A 245 12.90 73.52 -100.17
N ASN A 246 12.37 72.32 -100.43
CA ASN A 246 12.56 71.64 -101.70
C ASN A 246 11.78 72.33 -102.83
N THR A 247 10.55 72.79 -102.59
CA THR A 247 9.79 73.58 -103.59
C THR A 247 10.40 74.97 -103.81
N GLU A 248 10.90 75.62 -102.76
CA GLU A 248 11.67 76.87 -102.84
C GLU A 248 12.97 76.64 -103.61
N HIS A 249 13.67 75.52 -103.40
CA HIS A 249 14.86 75.17 -104.18
C HIS A 249 14.52 74.84 -105.64
N GLN A 250 13.36 74.25 -105.94
CA GLN A 250 12.89 74.06 -107.32
C GLN A 250 12.54 75.39 -107.99
N ILE A 251 11.85 76.29 -107.30
CA ILE A 251 11.55 77.65 -107.78
C ILE A 251 12.85 78.44 -107.97
N LEU A 252 13.78 78.41 -107.00
CA LEU A 252 15.08 79.06 -107.12
C LEU A 252 15.97 78.43 -108.18
N LEU A 253 15.84 77.12 -108.48
CA LEU A 253 16.50 76.50 -109.63
C LEU A 253 15.87 76.99 -110.95
N GLN A 254 14.54 77.10 -111.01
CA GLN A 254 13.84 77.64 -112.18
C GLN A 254 14.13 79.13 -112.40
N GLU A 255 14.15 79.94 -111.35
CA GLU A 255 14.58 81.34 -111.37
C GLU A 255 16.07 81.47 -111.66
N LEU A 256 16.93 80.55 -111.20
CA LEU A 256 18.35 80.51 -111.57
C LEU A 256 18.54 80.07 -113.02
N GLU A 257 17.70 79.20 -113.57
CA GLU A 257 17.72 78.81 -114.98
C GLU A 257 17.21 79.94 -115.88
N GLN A 258 16.10 80.58 -115.52
CA GLN A 258 15.61 81.81 -116.15
C GLN A 258 16.65 82.92 -116.05
N SER A 259 17.19 83.20 -114.86
CA SER A 259 18.22 84.22 -114.65
C SER A 259 19.59 83.82 -115.23
N ARG A 260 19.82 82.54 -115.58
CA ARG A 260 20.97 82.10 -116.41
C ARG A 260 20.70 82.29 -117.89
N GLU A 261 19.46 82.16 -118.35
CA GLU A 261 19.04 82.56 -119.69
C GLU A 261 19.16 84.08 -119.84
N GLU A 262 18.57 84.83 -118.91
CA GLU A 262 18.76 86.28 -118.78
C GLU A 262 20.22 86.65 -118.53
N ASN A 263 21.06 85.86 -117.86
CA ASN A 263 22.51 86.15 -117.79
C ASN A 263 23.26 85.75 -119.07
N ARG A 264 22.75 84.86 -119.92
CA ARG A 264 23.28 84.69 -121.27
C ARG A 264 22.94 85.92 -122.11
N ASP A 265 21.76 86.51 -121.92
CA ASP A 265 21.34 87.77 -122.54
C ASP A 265 21.94 89.04 -121.91
N LEU A 266 22.22 89.01 -120.62
CA LEU A 266 22.77 90.12 -119.85
C LEU A 266 24.28 90.07 -119.79
N ASN A 267 24.99 88.95 -119.95
CA ASN A 267 26.44 89.01 -120.23
C ASN A 267 26.71 89.53 -121.65
N ARG A 268 25.78 89.36 -122.60
CA ARG A 268 25.79 90.11 -123.87
C ARG A 268 25.65 91.63 -123.62
N LYS A 269 24.82 92.07 -122.65
CA LYS A 269 24.58 93.49 -122.28
C LYS A 269 25.55 94.11 -121.26
N ILE A 270 26.19 93.31 -120.42
CA ILE A 270 27.13 93.73 -119.36
C ILE A 270 28.54 93.82 -119.93
N SER A 271 28.81 93.11 -121.04
CA SER A 271 29.87 93.49 -121.99
C SER A 271 29.72 94.94 -122.50
N GLU A 272 28.50 95.51 -122.49
CA GLU A 272 28.20 96.87 -122.95
C GLU A 272 28.13 97.91 -121.79
N LEU A 273 27.97 97.49 -120.53
CA LEU A 273 27.59 98.37 -119.40
C LEU A 273 28.42 98.22 -118.10
N LEU A 274 29.63 97.64 -118.15
CA LEU A 274 30.48 97.39 -116.98
C LEU A 274 31.24 98.64 -116.46
N HIS A 275 30.54 99.73 -116.07
CA HIS A 275 31.15 100.94 -115.50
C HIS A 275 30.43 101.52 -114.26
N SER A 276 31.24 101.90 -113.26
CA SER A 276 30.89 102.53 -111.95
C SER A 276 30.36 101.61 -110.82
N LYS A 277 30.60 102.00 -109.55
CA LYS A 277 30.81 101.09 -108.39
C LYS A 277 30.87 101.85 -107.03
N SER A 278 30.59 101.16 -105.89
CA SER A 278 30.97 101.53 -104.49
C SER A 278 30.31 102.79 -103.86
N SER A 279 30.47 103.18 -102.57
CA SER A 279 30.51 102.56 -101.19
C SER A 279 30.56 103.73 -100.14
N ASN A 280 30.54 103.69 -98.79
CA ASN A 280 30.88 102.77 -97.65
C ASN A 280 29.67 102.63 -96.64
N VAL A 281 29.64 102.01 -95.43
CA VAL A 281 30.52 101.52 -94.31
C VAL A 281 30.92 102.53 -93.19
N LEU A 282 30.89 102.07 -91.90
CA LEU A 282 31.46 102.59 -90.60
C LEU A 282 30.59 103.54 -89.71
N SER A 283 30.68 103.60 -88.35
CA SER A 283 31.34 102.77 -87.28
C SER A 283 31.05 103.23 -85.82
N SER A 284 31.25 102.33 -84.81
CA SER A 284 31.52 102.54 -83.34
C SER A 284 30.45 103.22 -82.44
N GLU A 285 30.25 102.92 -81.13
CA GLU A 285 31.12 102.67 -79.94
C GLU A 285 31.79 103.94 -79.35
N ALA A 286 31.97 104.14 -78.03
CA ALA A 286 31.45 103.49 -76.80
C ALA A 286 31.76 104.39 -75.57
N SER A 287 31.27 104.08 -74.35
CA SER A 287 31.82 104.62 -73.08
C SER A 287 31.31 103.89 -71.82
N GLU A 288 32.17 103.11 -71.17
CA GLU A 288 32.03 102.65 -69.77
C GLU A 288 32.76 103.62 -68.83
N SER A 289 32.22 103.87 -67.62
CA SER A 289 32.94 104.61 -66.53
C SER A 289 32.15 104.76 -65.23
N LYS A 290 30.83 104.57 -65.20
CA LYS A 290 30.02 104.72 -63.96
C LYS A 290 30.01 103.46 -63.10
N ASP A 291 30.47 102.35 -63.65
CA ASP A 291 30.12 101.00 -63.23
C ASP A 291 30.96 100.52 -62.04
N PHE A 292 32.17 101.06 -61.86
CA PHE A 292 33.10 100.65 -60.80
C PHE A 292 32.60 100.95 -59.38
N TYR A 293 31.98 102.10 -59.13
CA TYR A 293 31.47 102.44 -57.80
C TYR A 293 30.22 101.63 -57.44
N ALA A 294 29.36 101.32 -58.42
CA ALA A 294 28.26 100.38 -58.24
C ALA A 294 28.78 98.96 -57.94
N ASN A 295 29.85 98.53 -58.61
CA ASN A 295 30.49 97.24 -58.41
C ASN A 295 31.01 97.04 -56.97
N LEU A 296 31.57 98.09 -56.35
CA LEU A 296 32.06 98.05 -54.97
C LEU A 296 30.93 97.92 -53.94
N ALA A 297 29.91 98.77 -54.02
CA ALA A 297 28.76 98.69 -53.11
C ALA A 297 28.01 97.34 -53.24
N TRP A 298 27.94 96.80 -54.47
CA TRP A 298 27.40 95.46 -54.72
C TRP A 298 28.27 94.35 -54.11
N LYS A 299 29.61 94.47 -54.16
CA LYS A 299 30.55 93.52 -53.54
C LYS A 299 30.44 93.52 -52.01
N ASP A 300 30.36 94.67 -51.36
CA ASP A 300 30.18 94.72 -49.89
C ASP A 300 28.82 94.16 -49.46
N GLY A 301 27.76 94.42 -50.23
CA GLY A 301 26.46 93.78 -50.06
C GLY A 301 26.53 92.26 -50.24
N LYS A 302 27.31 91.78 -51.21
CA LYS A 302 27.52 90.36 -51.47
C LYS A 302 28.37 89.68 -50.39
N ILE A 303 29.38 90.34 -49.84
CA ILE A 303 30.15 89.86 -48.68
C ILE A 303 29.22 89.65 -47.49
N LYS A 304 28.39 90.64 -47.14
CA LYS A 304 27.40 90.51 -46.04
C LYS A 304 26.33 89.45 -46.29
N GLN A 305 26.02 89.14 -47.54
CA GLN A 305 25.18 87.98 -47.89
C GLN A 305 25.93 86.66 -47.65
N LEU A 306 27.20 86.57 -48.07
CA LEU A 306 28.05 85.39 -47.90
C LEU A 306 28.38 85.12 -46.43
N GLU A 307 28.58 86.15 -45.60
CA GLU A 307 28.73 86.05 -44.14
C GLU A 307 27.48 85.43 -43.50
N LYS A 308 26.29 85.95 -43.81
CA LYS A 308 25.03 85.35 -43.35
C LYS A 308 24.81 83.93 -43.85
N GLN A 309 25.23 83.62 -45.07
CA GLN A 309 25.17 82.25 -45.61
C GLN A 309 26.18 81.33 -44.89
N LEU A 310 27.37 81.82 -44.54
CA LEU A 310 28.35 81.10 -43.74
C LEU A 310 27.86 80.83 -42.32
N ASP A 311 27.25 81.80 -41.65
CA ASP A 311 26.75 81.64 -40.28
C ASP A 311 25.50 80.74 -40.23
N ALA A 312 24.62 80.83 -41.23
CA ALA A 312 23.54 79.86 -41.40
C ALA A 312 24.08 78.43 -41.64
N LEU A 313 25.12 78.28 -42.48
CA LEU A 313 25.75 76.99 -42.74
C LEU A 313 26.47 76.43 -41.49
N LYS A 314 27.13 77.28 -40.69
CA LYS A 314 27.70 76.89 -39.38
C LYS A 314 26.61 76.38 -38.44
N SER A 315 25.52 77.14 -38.29
CA SER A 315 24.38 76.75 -37.44
C SER A 315 23.80 75.39 -37.88
N GLN A 316 23.63 75.16 -39.18
CA GLN A 316 23.22 73.85 -39.71
C GLN A 316 24.25 72.75 -39.45
N MET A 317 25.56 73.02 -39.60
CA MET A 317 26.63 72.07 -39.28
C MET A 317 26.69 71.74 -37.78
N GLU A 318 26.36 72.69 -36.90
CA GLU A 318 26.26 72.49 -35.46
C GLU A 318 25.01 71.66 -35.10
N GLU A 319 23.86 71.96 -35.73
CA GLU A 319 22.62 71.19 -35.60
C GLU A 319 22.80 69.73 -36.05
N TYR A 320 23.40 69.50 -37.24
CA TYR A 320 23.77 68.16 -37.69
C TYR A 320 24.81 67.48 -36.78
N GLN A 321 25.78 68.22 -36.22
CA GLN A 321 26.70 67.66 -35.23
C GLN A 321 26.02 67.27 -33.91
N ILE A 322 24.93 67.92 -33.53
CA ILE A 322 24.13 67.55 -32.36
C ILE A 322 23.27 66.33 -32.69
N SER A 323 22.59 66.29 -33.85
CA SER A 323 21.77 65.14 -34.25
C SER A 323 22.62 63.87 -34.44
N TYR A 324 23.79 63.97 -35.06
CA TYR A 324 24.71 62.82 -35.19
C TYR A 324 25.28 62.36 -33.84
N ARG A 325 25.47 63.25 -32.85
CA ARG A 325 25.87 62.85 -31.50
C ARG A 325 24.73 62.12 -30.78
N GLN A 326 23.49 62.61 -30.90
CA GLN A 326 22.31 61.94 -30.34
C GLN A 326 22.09 60.57 -30.99
N GLU A 327 22.14 60.47 -32.32
CA GLU A 327 22.09 59.18 -33.02
C GLU A 327 23.21 58.22 -32.61
N LEU A 328 24.43 58.71 -32.38
CA LEU A 328 25.53 57.89 -31.90
C LEU A 328 25.29 57.42 -30.47
N GLU A 329 24.80 58.28 -29.58
CA GLU A 329 24.46 57.92 -28.19
C GLU A 329 23.32 56.90 -28.11
N ASP A 330 22.25 57.09 -28.90
CA ASP A 330 21.15 56.12 -29.01
C ASP A 330 21.64 54.77 -29.55
N LYS A 331 22.48 54.76 -30.59
CA LYS A 331 23.10 53.53 -31.11
C LYS A 331 24.01 52.88 -30.07
N GLN A 332 24.78 53.65 -29.30
CA GLN A 332 25.61 53.16 -28.20
C GLN A 332 24.74 52.54 -27.09
N GLN A 333 23.59 53.14 -26.77
CA GLN A 333 22.62 52.60 -25.82
C GLN A 333 21.96 51.30 -26.33
N VAL A 334 21.65 51.20 -27.63
CA VAL A 334 21.13 49.95 -28.22
C VAL A 334 22.19 48.85 -28.18
N ILE A 335 23.43 49.15 -28.57
CA ILE A 335 24.55 48.19 -28.53
C ILE A 335 24.79 47.69 -27.09
N THR A 336 24.86 48.58 -26.10
CA THR A 336 25.06 48.16 -24.69
C THR A 336 23.87 47.37 -24.13
N LYS A 337 22.63 47.66 -24.53
CA LYS A 337 21.44 46.83 -24.20
C LYS A 337 21.54 45.44 -24.84
N GLN A 338 21.94 45.37 -26.12
CA GLN A 338 22.14 44.10 -26.83
C GLN A 338 23.30 43.28 -26.24
N GLU A 339 24.42 43.90 -25.89
CA GLU A 339 25.53 43.24 -25.19
C GLU A 339 25.09 42.65 -23.84
N MET A 340 24.26 43.36 -23.07
CA MET A 340 23.73 42.82 -21.81
C MET A 340 22.77 41.66 -22.05
N GLN A 341 21.95 41.70 -23.11
CA GLN A 341 21.10 40.57 -23.52
C GLN A 341 21.93 39.36 -23.98
N ILE A 342 22.97 39.58 -24.78
CA ILE A 342 23.92 38.54 -25.22
C ILE A 342 24.59 37.91 -23.99
N LYS A 343 25.18 38.71 -23.10
CA LYS A 343 25.80 38.24 -21.84
C LYS A 343 24.81 37.53 -20.89
N GLN A 344 23.52 37.83 -20.98
CA GLN A 344 22.47 37.11 -20.24
C GLN A 344 22.06 35.79 -20.92
N LEU A 345 22.07 35.74 -22.26
CA LEU A 345 21.82 34.53 -23.04
C LEU A 345 23.00 33.56 -22.99
N GLU A 346 24.24 34.06 -23.07
CA GLU A 346 25.47 33.30 -22.84
C GLU A 346 25.44 32.62 -21.47
N ARG A 347 25.22 33.37 -20.39
CA ARG A 347 25.06 32.78 -19.04
C ARG A 347 23.90 31.80 -18.91
N ARG A 348 22.82 31.97 -19.68
CA ARG A 348 21.69 31.01 -19.74
C ARG A 348 22.02 29.76 -20.56
N LEU A 349 22.97 29.84 -21.48
CA LEU A 349 23.48 28.72 -22.27
C LEU A 349 24.56 27.95 -21.49
N GLU A 350 25.43 28.64 -20.77
CA GLU A 350 26.40 28.07 -19.81
C GLU A 350 25.71 27.41 -18.61
N ALA A 351 24.57 27.96 -18.17
CA ALA A 351 23.73 27.39 -17.12
C ALA A 351 22.62 26.46 -17.65
N ALA A 352 22.54 26.23 -18.96
CA ALA A 352 21.72 25.15 -19.50
C ALA A 352 22.48 23.83 -19.32
N PRO A 353 21.81 22.73 -18.95
CA PRO A 353 22.45 21.43 -18.83
C PRO A 353 23.06 21.03 -20.19
N ASN A 354 24.27 20.47 -20.15
CA ASN A 354 25.01 20.12 -21.37
C ASN A 354 24.17 19.17 -22.25
N LEU A 355 24.36 19.21 -23.58
CA LEU A 355 23.64 18.33 -24.50
C LEU A 355 23.80 16.85 -24.10
N ASP A 356 24.99 16.48 -23.64
CA ASP A 356 25.33 15.15 -23.13
C ASP A 356 24.60 14.79 -21.83
N GLU A 357 24.34 15.75 -20.95
CA GLU A 357 23.53 15.55 -19.73
C GLU A 357 22.06 15.36 -20.09
N VAL A 358 21.53 16.15 -21.03
CA VAL A 358 20.18 15.98 -21.55
C VAL A 358 20.04 14.62 -22.27
N GLN A 359 21.06 14.17 -23.00
CA GLN A 359 21.08 12.84 -23.61
C GLN A 359 21.20 11.71 -22.57
N ARG A 360 22.03 11.87 -21.52
CA ARG A 360 22.13 10.91 -20.41
C ARG A 360 20.81 10.79 -19.65
N LEU A 361 20.16 11.92 -19.33
CA LEU A 361 18.84 11.93 -18.68
C LEU A 361 17.76 11.32 -19.58
N ARG A 362 17.79 11.57 -20.90
CA ARG A 362 16.89 10.90 -21.86
C ARG A 362 17.10 9.39 -21.89
N LYS A 363 18.36 8.91 -21.92
CA LYS A 363 18.68 7.47 -21.81
C LYS A 363 18.21 6.89 -20.46
N GLN A 364 18.49 7.56 -19.35
CA GLN A 364 17.98 7.12 -18.05
C GLN A 364 16.44 7.07 -18.01
N ILE A 365 15.74 7.97 -18.68
CA ILE A 365 14.27 7.93 -18.80
C ILE A 365 13.81 6.77 -19.69
N THR A 366 14.44 6.49 -20.84
CA THR A 366 14.05 5.32 -21.67
C THR A 366 14.28 4.01 -20.95
N ASN A 367 15.37 3.91 -20.19
CA ASN A 367 15.72 2.70 -19.45
C ASN A 367 14.82 2.52 -18.21
N LEU A 368 14.51 3.59 -17.49
CA LEU A 368 13.50 3.55 -16.42
C LEU A 368 12.10 3.26 -16.98
N GLN A 369 11.77 3.71 -18.19
CA GLN A 369 10.54 3.31 -18.88
C GLN A 369 10.54 1.81 -19.23
N ALA A 370 11.67 1.23 -19.65
CA ALA A 370 11.80 -0.21 -19.91
C ALA A 370 11.83 -1.11 -18.65
N LEU A 371 12.05 -0.52 -17.47
CA LEU A 371 12.02 -1.19 -16.18
C LEU A 371 10.69 -1.00 -15.43
N GLN A 372 9.99 0.12 -15.67
CA GLN A 372 8.68 0.45 -15.08
C GLN A 372 7.50 -0.05 -15.92
N PHE A 373 7.71 -0.18 -17.24
CA PHE A 373 6.92 -1.01 -18.14
C PHE A 373 7.87 -2.08 -18.69
N ASP A 374 7.57 -3.38 -18.53
CA ASP A 374 8.48 -4.51 -18.90
C ASP A 374 8.78 -4.67 -20.42
N HIS A 375 8.71 -3.59 -21.23
CA HIS A 375 8.72 -3.68 -22.69
C HIS A 375 9.08 -2.38 -23.45
N VAL A 376 10.29 -1.81 -23.29
CA VAL A 376 10.73 -0.64 -24.10
C VAL A 376 12.16 -0.74 -24.68
N GLU A 377 13.16 -1.28 -23.98
CA GLU A 377 14.58 -1.11 -24.37
C GLU A 377 15.12 -1.97 -25.54
N GLN A 378 14.31 -2.81 -26.21
CA GLN A 378 14.84 -3.70 -27.27
C GLN A 378 15.07 -2.99 -28.62
N LEU A 379 14.66 -1.72 -28.76
CA LEU A 379 14.79 -0.96 -30.00
C LEU A 379 15.17 0.51 -29.75
N GLN A 380 16.44 0.76 -29.41
CA GLN A 380 17.31 1.62 -30.24
C GLN A 380 18.77 1.56 -29.73
N GLU A 381 19.58 0.79 -30.45
CA GLU A 381 21.01 0.60 -30.19
C GLU A 381 21.84 1.89 -30.24
N GLU A 382 23.07 1.76 -29.75
CA GLU A 382 24.07 2.81 -29.71
C GLU A 382 24.46 3.35 -31.10
N ALA A 383 24.34 4.67 -31.27
CA ALA A 383 25.55 5.42 -31.59
C ALA A 383 26.29 5.69 -30.25
N SER A 384 27.43 5.07 -29.94
CA SER A 384 28.21 4.09 -30.72
C SER A 384 29.06 3.22 -29.78
N GLY A 385 29.06 1.87 -29.91
CA GLY A 385 30.01 1.07 -29.12
C GLY A 385 30.05 -0.46 -29.31
N LYS A 386 28.95 -1.19 -29.06
CA LYS A 386 28.79 -2.66 -29.15
C LYS A 386 27.31 -3.09 -29.07
N GLU A 387 26.83 -3.66 -30.17
CA GLU A 387 26.02 -4.89 -30.35
C GLU A 387 24.90 -5.33 -29.33
N PRO A 388 23.84 -6.03 -29.81
CA PRO A 388 22.48 -5.93 -29.25
C PRO A 388 22.17 -6.73 -27.96
N THR A 389 23.16 -7.10 -27.14
CA THR A 389 22.97 -8.12 -26.10
C THR A 389 22.16 -7.70 -24.87
N ASP A 390 22.11 -6.41 -24.51
CA ASP A 390 21.69 -6.02 -23.15
C ASP A 390 20.20 -6.22 -22.83
N LEU A 391 19.24 -5.92 -23.73
CA LEU A 391 17.84 -6.29 -23.47
C LEU A 391 17.47 -7.70 -23.97
N GLU A 392 18.14 -8.30 -24.96
CA GLU A 392 17.84 -9.71 -25.28
C GLU A 392 18.23 -10.62 -24.09
N THR A 393 19.34 -10.33 -23.41
CA THR A 393 19.70 -11.01 -22.15
C THR A 393 18.74 -10.67 -21.01
N LEU A 394 18.38 -9.40 -20.79
CA LEU A 394 17.50 -9.00 -19.68
C LEU A 394 16.06 -9.51 -19.86
N LEU A 395 15.53 -9.58 -21.09
CA LEU A 395 14.25 -10.24 -21.39
C LEU A 395 14.35 -11.77 -21.25
N MET A 396 15.45 -12.40 -21.68
CA MET A 396 15.68 -13.83 -21.41
C MET A 396 15.78 -14.10 -19.90
N GLU A 397 16.41 -13.23 -19.11
CA GLU A 397 16.54 -13.38 -17.66
C GLU A 397 15.21 -13.14 -16.93
N LYS A 398 14.42 -12.16 -17.37
CA LYS A 398 13.01 -11.97 -16.94
C LYS A 398 12.15 -13.19 -17.26
N ASN A 399 12.18 -13.69 -18.51
CA ASN A 399 11.38 -14.84 -18.92
C ASN A 399 11.81 -16.11 -18.18
N ARG A 400 13.11 -16.37 -18.06
CA ARG A 400 13.66 -17.46 -17.26
C ARG A 400 13.30 -17.34 -15.78
N SER A 401 13.30 -16.13 -15.21
CA SER A 401 12.86 -15.90 -13.83
C SER A 401 11.37 -16.19 -13.65
N LEU A 402 10.54 -15.89 -14.66
CA LEU A 402 9.12 -16.24 -14.68
C LEU A 402 8.90 -17.76 -14.86
N GLU A 403 9.70 -18.44 -15.70
CA GLU A 403 9.69 -19.91 -15.84
C GLU A 403 10.16 -20.62 -14.56
N ASP A 404 11.20 -20.10 -13.91
CA ASP A 404 11.69 -20.54 -12.60
C ASP A 404 10.65 -20.30 -11.49
N GLN A 405 9.85 -19.24 -11.57
CA GLN A 405 8.72 -19.01 -10.66
C GLN A 405 7.55 -19.94 -10.96
N LEU A 406 7.15 -20.09 -12.23
CA LEU A 406 6.06 -20.98 -12.66
C LEU A 406 6.36 -22.45 -12.34
N SER A 407 7.62 -22.88 -12.48
CA SER A 407 8.05 -24.23 -12.09
C SER A 407 8.02 -24.42 -10.57
N LYS A 408 8.51 -23.45 -9.78
CA LYS A 408 8.35 -23.46 -8.30
C LYS A 408 6.89 -23.54 -7.89
N TRP A 409 6.01 -22.70 -8.46
CA TRP A 409 4.58 -22.71 -8.16
C TRP A 409 3.92 -24.05 -8.53
N ARG A 410 4.23 -24.61 -9.71
CA ARG A 410 3.76 -25.95 -10.12
C ARG A 410 4.20 -27.05 -9.13
N VAL A 411 5.45 -27.02 -8.66
CA VAL A 411 5.94 -27.98 -7.66
C VAL A 411 5.26 -27.80 -6.31
N THR A 412 5.03 -26.55 -5.85
CA THR A 412 4.27 -26.32 -4.60
C THR A 412 2.82 -26.78 -4.70
N VAL A 413 2.15 -26.54 -5.84
CA VAL A 413 0.78 -27.03 -6.08
C VAL A 413 0.76 -28.56 -6.07
N GLN A 414 1.66 -29.23 -6.81
CA GLN A 414 1.76 -30.70 -6.81
C GLN A 414 2.10 -31.30 -5.45
N ASN A 415 2.76 -30.57 -4.56
CA ASN A 415 3.04 -31.04 -3.20
C ASN A 415 1.81 -30.86 -2.29
N ILE A 416 1.13 -29.72 -2.36
CA ILE A 416 -0.13 -29.47 -1.66
C ILE A 416 -1.22 -30.47 -2.12
N GLU A 417 -1.29 -30.81 -3.40
CA GLU A 417 -2.17 -31.86 -3.95
C GLU A 417 -1.86 -33.24 -3.36
N LYS A 418 -0.57 -33.61 -3.22
CA LYS A 418 -0.15 -34.87 -2.59
C LYS A 418 -0.46 -34.89 -1.10
N GLU A 419 -0.19 -33.80 -0.39
CA GLU A 419 -0.48 -33.64 1.04
C GLU A 419 -1.99 -33.73 1.29
N SER A 420 -2.80 -33.05 0.48
CA SER A 420 -4.27 -33.13 0.52
C SER A 420 -4.77 -34.56 0.30
N MET A 421 -4.26 -35.26 -0.72
CA MET A 421 -4.58 -36.67 -0.98
C MET A 421 -4.14 -37.60 0.16
N GLN A 422 -2.99 -37.35 0.79
CA GLN A 422 -2.53 -38.11 1.96
C GLN A 422 -3.43 -37.87 3.18
N TYR A 423 -3.82 -36.63 3.46
CA TYR A 423 -4.77 -36.32 4.54
C TYR A 423 -6.15 -36.93 4.28
N GLN A 424 -6.62 -36.94 3.02
CA GLN A 424 -7.87 -37.58 2.65
C GLN A 424 -7.82 -39.12 2.82
N GLN A 425 -6.71 -39.76 2.45
CA GLN A 425 -6.49 -41.19 2.72
C GLN A 425 -6.39 -41.50 4.22
N GLN A 426 -5.71 -40.65 5.00
CA GLN A 426 -5.63 -40.78 6.46
C GLN A 426 -7.02 -40.66 7.10
N ALA A 427 -7.83 -39.67 6.70
CA ALA A 427 -9.19 -39.49 7.18
C ALA A 427 -10.06 -40.73 6.91
N LEU A 428 -10.02 -41.28 5.69
CA LEU A 428 -10.74 -42.51 5.35
C LEU A 428 -10.28 -43.70 6.22
N SER A 429 -8.97 -43.89 6.41
CA SER A 429 -8.44 -44.98 7.25
C SER A 429 -8.79 -44.84 8.74
N LEU A 430 -8.93 -43.60 9.23
CA LEU A 430 -9.35 -43.31 10.60
C LEU A 430 -10.87 -43.53 10.75
N GLU A 431 -11.67 -43.21 9.75
CA GLU A 431 -13.11 -43.47 9.76
C GLU A 431 -13.43 -44.97 9.63
N GLU A 432 -12.67 -45.72 8.85
CA GLU A 432 -12.70 -47.19 8.81
C GLU A 432 -12.33 -47.80 10.16
N ALA A 433 -11.18 -47.42 10.75
CA ALA A 433 -10.77 -47.89 12.08
C ALA A 433 -11.75 -47.51 13.20
N LEU A 434 -12.40 -46.35 13.10
CA LEU A 434 -13.43 -45.89 14.04
C LEU A 434 -14.77 -46.60 13.82
N SER A 435 -15.09 -47.04 12.60
CA SER A 435 -16.19 -47.95 12.32
C SER A 435 -15.93 -49.33 12.94
N ASP A 436 -14.75 -49.90 12.73
CA ASP A 436 -14.33 -51.17 13.33
C ASP A 436 -14.35 -51.11 14.87
N GLN A 437 -13.82 -50.04 15.47
CA GLN A 437 -13.85 -49.85 16.92
C GLN A 437 -15.30 -49.72 17.44
N LYS A 438 -16.19 -49.02 16.74
CA LYS A 438 -17.62 -48.99 17.06
C LYS A 438 -18.25 -50.37 16.98
N GLU A 439 -17.92 -51.18 15.97
CA GLU A 439 -18.48 -52.53 15.81
C GLU A 439 -17.92 -53.52 16.84
N VAL A 440 -16.66 -53.40 17.24
CA VAL A 440 -16.05 -54.15 18.35
C VAL A 440 -16.68 -53.74 19.68
N ASN A 441 -16.83 -52.44 19.96
CA ASN A 441 -17.53 -51.97 21.15
C ASN A 441 -18.97 -52.51 21.18
N ARG A 442 -19.72 -52.43 20.07
CA ARG A 442 -21.07 -53.00 19.94
C ARG A 442 -21.10 -54.51 20.22
N LYS A 443 -20.09 -55.27 19.78
CA LYS A 443 -19.95 -56.72 20.08
C LYS A 443 -19.64 -56.96 21.56
N LEU A 444 -18.77 -56.15 22.17
CA LEU A 444 -18.45 -56.22 23.60
C LEU A 444 -19.64 -55.83 24.48
N GLU A 445 -20.39 -54.79 24.11
CA GLU A 445 -21.64 -54.39 24.78
C GLU A 445 -22.71 -55.49 24.69
N GLN A 446 -22.84 -56.15 23.53
CA GLN A 446 -23.74 -57.29 23.38
C GLN A 446 -23.31 -58.48 24.26
N ALA A 447 -22.03 -58.85 24.22
CA ALA A 447 -21.48 -59.92 25.05
C ALA A 447 -21.58 -59.61 26.55
N LEU A 448 -21.39 -58.34 26.96
CA LEU A 448 -21.57 -57.89 28.35
C LEU A 448 -23.04 -57.98 28.77
N ASN A 449 -23.97 -57.53 27.92
CA ASN A 449 -25.42 -57.63 28.18
C ASN A 449 -25.88 -59.11 28.26
N GLU A 450 -25.31 -60.00 27.46
CA GLU A 450 -25.59 -61.43 27.53
C GLU A 450 -24.96 -62.07 28.78
N ALA A 451 -23.71 -61.72 29.12
CA ALA A 451 -23.08 -62.15 30.36
C ALA A 451 -23.83 -61.66 31.61
N LEU A 452 -24.36 -60.44 31.61
CA LEU A 452 -25.21 -59.90 32.69
C LEU A 452 -26.55 -60.63 32.80
N LYS A 453 -27.18 -60.98 31.66
CA LYS A 453 -28.40 -61.81 31.63
C LYS A 453 -28.15 -63.23 32.13
N VAL A 454 -27.00 -63.83 31.81
CA VAL A 454 -26.60 -65.17 32.26
C VAL A 454 -26.17 -65.16 33.74
N ARG A 455 -25.58 -64.07 34.23
CA ARG A 455 -25.13 -63.92 35.64
C ARG A 455 -26.28 -63.61 36.61
N ASN A 456 -27.41 -63.08 36.13
CA ASN A 456 -28.65 -62.94 36.89
C ASN A 456 -29.66 -64.01 36.48
N PRO A 457 -29.40 -65.27 36.86
CA PRO A 457 -30.19 -65.79 37.98
C PRO A 457 -29.36 -66.53 39.05
N LEU A 458 -29.53 -66.11 40.31
CA LEU A 458 -29.10 -66.79 41.56
C LEU A 458 -27.57 -66.94 41.73
N GLY A 459 -26.98 -66.08 42.58
CA GLY A 459 -25.55 -66.13 42.92
C GLY A 459 -25.20 -67.00 44.13
N VAL A 460 -23.96 -67.52 44.14
CA VAL A 460 -23.24 -68.09 45.29
C VAL A 460 -21.77 -67.67 45.18
N SER A 461 -21.08 -67.50 46.31
CA SER A 461 -19.67 -67.10 46.38
C SER A 461 -18.69 -68.25 46.12
N VAL A 462 -17.51 -67.93 45.54
CA VAL A 462 -16.30 -68.76 45.59
C VAL A 462 -15.08 -67.86 45.74
N SER A 463 -14.27 -68.10 46.78
CA SER A 463 -12.97 -67.43 47.00
C SER A 463 -11.86 -68.11 46.21
N LEU A 464 -10.73 -67.43 45.97
CA LEU A 464 -9.51 -68.09 45.49
C LEU A 464 -8.22 -67.43 46.02
N GLU A 465 -7.33 -68.25 46.58
CA GLU A 465 -5.94 -67.90 46.91
C GLU A 465 -4.96 -68.55 45.92
N ASN A 466 -3.69 -68.17 46.01
CA ASN A 466 -2.59 -68.63 45.15
C ASN A 466 -2.40 -70.16 45.12
N SER A 467 -2.00 -70.69 43.96
CA SER A 467 -0.78 -71.53 43.87
C SER A 467 -0.28 -71.64 42.41
N SER A 468 0.84 -72.33 42.20
CA SER A 468 1.63 -72.29 40.96
C SER A 468 1.87 -73.66 40.29
N ASN A 469 2.40 -73.59 39.07
CA ASN A 469 3.10 -74.61 38.27
C ASN A 469 2.33 -75.67 37.44
N ALA A 470 2.81 -75.75 36.19
CA ALA A 470 3.04 -76.96 35.39
C ALA A 470 1.85 -77.69 34.70
N SER A 471 1.55 -77.27 33.47
CA SER A 471 1.60 -78.18 32.30
C SER A 471 1.70 -77.41 30.97
N LYS A 472 2.54 -77.88 30.04
CA LYS A 472 2.63 -77.37 28.66
C LYS A 472 1.58 -78.06 27.79
N PRO A 473 0.95 -77.34 26.86
CA PRO A 473 1.35 -77.49 25.45
C PRO A 473 2.14 -76.27 24.92
N ARG A 474 2.27 -76.14 23.59
CA ARG A 474 3.36 -75.41 22.91
C ARG A 474 2.80 -74.45 21.85
N ILE A 475 2.85 -73.15 22.12
CA ILE A 475 2.59 -72.05 21.16
C ILE A 475 3.74 -71.02 21.32
N PRO A 476 4.36 -70.49 20.26
CA PRO A 476 5.55 -69.63 20.37
C PRO A 476 5.29 -68.16 19.96
N GLU A 477 5.16 -67.23 20.91
CA GLU A 477 4.85 -65.83 20.54
C GLU A 477 5.41 -64.69 21.44
N GLU A 478 6.15 -64.98 22.53
CA GLU A 478 6.67 -63.93 23.44
C GLU A 478 7.71 -62.98 22.79
N GLN A 479 8.31 -63.34 21.65
CA GLN A 479 9.20 -62.45 20.90
C GLN A 479 8.44 -61.26 20.27
N GLY A 480 7.17 -61.44 19.92
CA GLY A 480 6.38 -60.41 19.21
C GLY A 480 6.22 -59.13 20.02
N ILE A 481 5.95 -59.23 21.34
CA ILE A 481 5.71 -58.05 22.18
C ILE A 481 6.98 -57.21 22.34
N LEU A 482 8.14 -57.85 22.54
CA LEU A 482 9.40 -57.13 22.70
C LEU A 482 9.87 -56.47 21.39
N ASP A 483 9.67 -57.13 20.25
CA ASP A 483 9.94 -56.56 18.93
C ASP A 483 8.98 -55.42 18.59
N ILE A 484 7.69 -55.52 18.94
CA ILE A 484 6.71 -54.43 18.80
C ILE A 484 7.12 -53.23 19.66
N VAL A 485 7.52 -53.44 20.92
CA VAL A 485 8.00 -52.36 21.80
C VAL A 485 9.30 -51.74 21.28
N CYS A 486 10.23 -52.52 20.74
CA CYS A 486 11.43 -51.99 20.07
C CYS A 486 11.07 -51.18 18.82
N GLN A 487 10.18 -51.68 17.95
CA GLN A 487 9.71 -50.95 16.77
C GLN A 487 8.96 -49.66 17.13
N GLN A 488 8.14 -49.67 18.17
CA GLN A 488 7.48 -48.45 18.68
C GLN A 488 8.51 -47.45 19.21
N ARG A 489 9.43 -47.88 20.08
CA ARG A 489 10.54 -47.05 20.58
C ARG A 489 11.33 -46.43 19.44
N ASP A 490 11.66 -47.21 18.41
CA ASP A 490 12.49 -46.76 17.31
C ASP A 490 11.72 -45.85 16.33
N ARG A 491 10.41 -46.05 16.14
CA ARG A 491 9.52 -45.07 15.48
C ARG A 491 9.43 -43.76 16.26
N TYR A 492 9.28 -43.81 17.59
CA TYR A 492 9.28 -42.60 18.42
C TYR A 492 10.64 -41.89 18.39
N LYS A 493 11.75 -42.65 18.38
CA LYS A 493 13.10 -42.09 18.23
C LYS A 493 13.31 -41.45 16.86
N HIS A 494 12.76 -42.03 15.79
CA HIS A 494 12.79 -41.42 14.46
C HIS A 494 11.99 -40.11 14.44
N LYS A 495 10.75 -40.11 14.96
CA LYS A 495 9.95 -38.88 15.09
C LYS A 495 10.60 -37.80 15.94
N MET A 496 11.31 -38.17 17.01
CA MET A 496 12.07 -37.21 17.81
C MET A 496 13.23 -36.60 17.01
N LEU A 497 13.98 -37.40 16.25
CA LEU A 497 15.01 -36.88 15.35
C LEU A 497 14.43 -35.98 14.23
N GLU A 498 13.27 -36.32 13.67
CA GLU A 498 12.54 -35.48 12.71
C GLU A 498 12.11 -34.14 13.34
N TYR A 499 11.61 -34.15 14.57
CA TYR A 499 11.26 -32.92 15.29
C TYR A 499 12.48 -32.10 15.74
N GLU A 500 13.60 -32.74 16.09
CA GLU A 500 14.86 -32.05 16.39
C GLU A 500 15.41 -31.34 15.15
N ASP A 501 15.46 -32.03 14.00
CA ASP A 501 15.86 -31.47 12.70
C ASP A 501 14.91 -30.33 12.23
N GLN A 502 13.58 -30.47 12.43
CA GLN A 502 12.63 -29.39 12.20
C GLN A 502 12.87 -28.19 13.14
N VAL A 503 13.16 -28.42 14.42
CA VAL A 503 13.45 -27.36 15.40
C VAL A 503 14.75 -26.63 15.03
N ASP A 504 15.78 -27.32 14.59
CA ASP A 504 17.05 -26.70 14.17
C ASP A 504 16.90 -25.95 12.83
N LYS A 505 16.16 -26.47 11.85
CA LYS A 505 15.78 -25.71 10.64
C LYS A 505 14.98 -24.44 10.97
N MET A 506 14.08 -24.50 11.94
CA MET A 506 13.34 -23.32 12.40
C MET A 506 14.26 -22.33 13.14
N ARG A 507 15.25 -22.80 13.91
CA ARG A 507 16.29 -21.95 14.53
C ARG A 507 17.18 -21.29 13.48
N GLU A 508 17.61 -22.00 12.45
CA GLU A 508 18.35 -21.42 11.32
C GLU A 508 17.52 -20.36 10.60
N ARG A 509 16.24 -20.64 10.33
CA ARG A 509 15.33 -19.66 9.70
C ARG A 509 15.14 -18.42 10.56
N ILE A 510 15.00 -18.57 11.88
CA ILE A 510 14.95 -17.44 12.84
C ILE A 510 16.28 -16.67 12.87
N SER A 511 17.42 -17.37 12.82
CA SER A 511 18.75 -16.75 12.76
C SER A 511 18.93 -15.89 11.50
N LEU A 512 18.56 -16.43 10.34
CA LEU A 512 18.58 -15.72 9.05
C LEU A 512 17.62 -14.51 9.05
N LEU A 513 16.40 -14.67 9.59
CA LEU A 513 15.45 -13.56 9.71
C LEU A 513 16.00 -12.46 10.63
N ASN A 514 16.55 -12.80 11.80
CA ASN A 514 17.18 -11.84 12.70
C ASN A 514 18.35 -11.11 12.01
N ALA A 515 19.20 -11.81 11.26
CA ALA A 515 20.27 -11.20 10.49
C ALA A 515 19.73 -10.20 9.45
N THR A 516 18.66 -10.54 8.71
CA THR A 516 18.03 -9.59 7.77
C THR A 516 17.35 -8.41 8.47
N VAL A 517 16.80 -8.59 9.68
CA VAL A 517 16.28 -7.49 10.49
C VAL A 517 17.41 -6.60 10.99
N GLU A 518 18.58 -7.15 11.34
CA GLU A 518 19.76 -6.36 11.71
C GLU A 518 20.36 -5.60 10.52
N THR A 519 20.43 -6.17 9.31
CA THR A 519 20.87 -5.42 8.13
C THR A 519 19.90 -4.29 7.81
N LEU A 520 18.59 -4.57 7.72
CA LEU A 520 17.56 -3.54 7.49
C LEU A 520 17.55 -2.46 8.57
N ARG A 521 17.79 -2.81 9.85
CA ARG A 521 17.87 -1.84 10.95
C ARG A 521 19.15 -1.01 10.90
N ASN A 522 20.25 -1.56 10.38
CA ASN A 522 21.51 -0.82 10.18
C ASN A 522 21.46 0.04 8.90
N GLU A 523 20.75 -0.39 7.86
CA GLU A 523 20.42 0.41 6.67
C GLU A 523 19.48 1.57 7.03
N SER A 524 18.43 1.32 7.82
CA SER A 524 17.53 2.34 8.34
C SER A 524 18.24 3.38 9.23
N LYS A 525 19.19 2.94 10.09
CA LYS A 525 20.10 3.86 10.79
C LYS A 525 20.95 4.65 9.79
N ARG A 526 21.55 4.00 8.80
CA ARG A 526 22.44 4.64 7.82
C ARG A 526 21.73 5.68 6.98
N THR A 527 20.53 5.41 6.49
CA THR A 527 19.71 6.39 5.76
C THR A 527 19.26 7.53 6.67
N SER A 528 18.89 7.25 7.92
CA SER A 528 18.61 8.29 8.92
C SER A 528 19.82 9.21 9.15
N TYR A 529 21.02 8.66 9.36
CA TYR A 529 22.26 9.45 9.48
C TYR A 529 22.57 10.23 8.19
N GLN A 530 22.40 9.65 7.00
CA GLN A 530 22.62 10.35 5.73
C GLN A 530 21.62 11.49 5.49
N VAL A 531 20.35 11.34 5.91
CA VAL A 531 19.33 12.42 5.87
C VAL A 531 19.67 13.53 6.86
N VAL A 532 20.19 13.19 8.04
CA VAL A 532 20.71 14.19 8.99
C VAL A 532 21.92 14.91 8.40
N ASP A 533 22.92 14.21 7.89
CA ASP A 533 24.13 14.79 7.31
C ASP A 533 23.84 15.69 6.09
N SER A 534 22.90 15.32 5.21
CA SER A 534 22.48 16.19 4.10
C SER A 534 21.72 17.43 4.59
N SER A 535 20.85 17.28 5.59
CA SER A 535 20.21 18.44 6.24
C SER A 535 21.20 19.36 6.95
N VAL A 536 22.39 18.86 7.31
CA VAL A 536 23.51 19.60 7.91
C VAL A 536 24.47 20.16 6.85
N SER A 537 24.59 19.57 5.66
CA SER A 537 25.32 20.19 4.55
C SER A 537 24.59 21.41 4.00
N ASP A 538 23.29 21.29 3.76
CA ASP A 538 22.47 22.37 3.17
C ASP A 538 22.37 23.59 4.13
N LYS A 539 22.50 23.36 5.44
CA LYS A 539 22.51 24.42 6.45
C LYS A 539 23.87 25.09 6.67
N ARG A 540 24.95 24.70 5.96
CA ARG A 540 26.25 25.41 6.05
C ARG A 540 26.24 26.82 5.46
N GLY A 541 25.16 27.21 4.75
CA GLY A 541 24.96 28.58 4.28
C GLY A 541 24.56 29.61 5.33
N THR A 542 24.06 29.19 6.52
CA THR A 542 23.34 30.13 7.42
C THR A 542 23.71 29.97 8.90
N LYS A 543 24.47 30.94 9.42
CA LYS A 543 24.66 31.35 10.84
C LYS A 543 24.89 30.26 11.91
N MET A 544 26.06 30.30 12.55
CA MET A 544 26.35 29.54 13.78
C MET A 544 25.68 30.16 15.03
N ALA A 545 24.35 30.12 15.09
CA ALA A 545 23.56 30.50 16.27
C ALA A 545 22.69 29.33 16.77
N ASP A 546 21.99 28.64 15.87
CA ASP A 546 20.92 27.70 16.24
C ASP A 546 21.41 26.31 16.68
N LYS A 547 22.74 26.09 16.79
CA LYS A 547 23.32 24.77 17.10
C LYS A 547 22.94 24.24 18.49
N GLU A 548 22.96 25.09 19.51
CA GLU A 548 22.57 24.69 20.86
C GLU A 548 21.05 24.53 20.97
N SER A 549 20.28 25.43 20.36
CA SER A 549 18.81 25.39 20.31
C SER A 549 18.29 24.12 19.62
N LEU A 550 18.86 23.73 18.47
CA LEU A 550 18.48 22.49 17.79
C LEU A 550 18.96 21.23 18.51
N SER A 551 20.09 21.28 19.22
CA SER A 551 20.53 20.16 20.06
C SER A 551 19.56 19.92 21.21
N LEU A 552 19.18 20.96 21.96
CA LEU A 552 18.17 20.85 23.02
C LEU A 552 16.79 20.43 22.47
N MET A 553 16.37 20.93 21.31
CA MET A 553 15.09 20.53 20.71
C MET A 553 15.08 19.09 20.16
N LEU A 554 16.22 18.51 19.79
CA LEU A 554 16.31 17.08 19.45
C LEU A 554 16.40 16.19 20.70
N GLU A 555 17.07 16.65 21.74
CA GLU A 555 17.20 15.93 23.01
C GLU A 555 15.87 15.94 23.81
N GLN A 556 15.11 17.04 23.77
CA GLN A 556 13.74 17.08 24.31
C GLN A 556 12.70 16.53 23.32
N GLY A 557 12.89 16.68 22.00
CA GLY A 557 11.96 16.16 20.98
C GLY A 557 11.87 14.64 20.95
N ASN A 558 12.96 13.93 21.25
CA ASN A 558 12.96 12.47 21.39
C ASN A 558 12.25 11.95 22.67
N SER A 559 11.80 12.83 23.58
CA SER A 559 11.11 12.39 24.80
C SER A 559 9.62 12.02 24.61
N ASN A 560 9.04 12.28 23.43
CA ASN A 560 7.61 12.15 23.19
C ASN A 560 7.23 11.29 21.96
N THR A 561 8.16 10.45 21.48
CA THR A 561 7.89 9.45 20.44
C THR A 561 7.43 8.15 21.09
N LEU A 562 6.12 7.87 21.00
CA LEU A 562 5.43 6.60 21.27
C LEU A 562 6.29 5.46 21.87
N ALA A 563 6.18 5.28 23.18
CA ALA A 563 6.74 4.13 23.89
C ALA A 563 6.02 2.84 23.50
N TRP A 564 6.42 2.25 22.36
CA TRP A 564 6.23 0.83 22.11
C TRP A 564 6.85 0.05 23.27
N PRO A 565 6.12 -0.85 23.96
CA PRO A 565 6.65 -1.52 25.13
C PRO A 565 7.94 -2.28 24.81
N GLU A 566 9.01 -2.00 25.56
CA GLU A 566 10.24 -2.78 25.44
C GLU A 566 9.92 -4.26 25.69
N THR A 567 10.35 -5.14 24.79
CA THR A 567 10.06 -6.59 24.85
C THR A 567 10.92 -7.34 25.89
N THR A 568 11.26 -6.66 26.99
CA THR A 568 12.13 -7.10 28.08
C THR A 568 11.52 -8.24 28.93
N SER A 569 10.24 -8.55 28.73
CA SER A 569 9.54 -9.66 29.41
C SER A 569 9.82 -11.05 28.81
N TYR A 570 9.92 -11.18 27.47
CA TYR A 570 9.96 -12.50 26.82
C TYR A 570 11.25 -13.30 27.10
N ALA A 571 12.39 -12.62 27.23
CA ALA A 571 13.65 -13.26 27.63
C ALA A 571 13.62 -13.77 29.08
N GLY A 572 12.86 -13.11 29.96
CA GLY A 572 12.59 -13.56 31.33
C GLY A 572 11.64 -14.76 31.35
N ALA A 573 10.50 -14.64 30.66
CA ALA A 573 9.48 -15.68 30.57
C ALA A 573 10.04 -17.00 30.01
N SER A 574 10.75 -16.96 28.88
CA SER A 574 11.35 -18.15 28.26
C SER A 574 12.37 -18.84 29.18
N ARG A 575 13.21 -18.07 29.89
CA ARG A 575 14.16 -18.63 30.88
C ARG A 575 13.48 -19.16 32.15
N ARG A 576 12.29 -18.66 32.52
CA ARG A 576 11.48 -19.21 33.61
C ARG A 576 10.82 -20.52 33.18
N TRP A 577 10.19 -20.53 32.02
CA TRP A 577 9.50 -21.69 31.44
C TRP A 577 10.47 -22.86 31.18
N LEU A 578 11.66 -22.60 30.62
CA LEU A 578 12.71 -23.61 30.45
C LEU A 578 13.28 -24.15 31.78
N ARG A 579 13.24 -23.38 32.88
CA ARG A 579 13.59 -23.90 34.22
C ARG A 579 12.46 -24.74 34.81
N GLN A 580 11.21 -24.31 34.63
CA GLN A 580 10.02 -24.96 35.19
C GLN A 580 9.70 -26.28 34.46
N ARG A 581 9.98 -26.35 33.16
CA ARG A 581 9.97 -27.59 32.39
C ARG A 581 11.10 -28.54 32.82
N ARG A 582 12.33 -28.05 33.02
CA ARG A 582 13.47 -28.81 33.58
C ARG A 582 13.38 -29.14 35.08
N SER A 583 12.30 -28.74 35.76
CA SER A 583 11.92 -29.26 37.09
C SER A 583 10.80 -30.30 36.98
N PHE A 584 9.81 -30.13 36.09
CA PHE A 584 8.81 -31.16 35.79
C PHE A 584 9.45 -32.44 35.22
N GLU A 585 10.33 -32.30 34.22
CA GLU A 585 11.16 -33.37 33.63
C GLU A 585 12.17 -33.99 34.64
N ARG A 586 12.09 -33.62 35.92
CA ARG A 586 12.88 -34.15 37.04
C ARG A 586 12.04 -34.54 38.27
N GLN A 587 10.72 -34.59 38.12
CA GLN A 587 9.78 -35.14 39.11
C GLN A 587 8.93 -36.30 38.57
N GLU A 588 9.06 -36.64 37.28
CA GLU A 588 8.43 -37.80 36.63
C GLU A 588 9.46 -38.90 36.26
N PHE A 589 10.48 -39.09 37.09
CA PHE A 589 11.47 -40.18 37.02
C PHE A 589 11.98 -40.56 38.43
#